data_AF-I1BQY9-F1
#
_entry.id   AF-I1BQY9-F1
#
_cell.length_a   1.000
_cell.length_b   1.000
_cell.length_c   1.000
_cell.angle_alpha   90.00
_cell.angle_beta   90.00
_cell.angle_gamma   90.00
#
_symmetry.space_group_name_H-M   'P 1'
#
loop_
_entity.id
_entity.type
_entity.pdbx_description
1 polymer ?
#
loop_
_entity_poly.entity_id
_entity_poly.type
_entity_poly.pdbx_seq_one_letter_code
_entity_poly.pdbx_strand_id
1 'polypeptide(L)'
;MIESVRQRGMTAKAGRELGINERFAQRWRREYKDSEEYPYKKSVLNNGREKASTQEHDQHIRKLIDKHPQIFTDNVVDSLTMNFENLSISKSHLNYLKDKLCLNIKKPTFKSADRSSLKACKIDSNNTKLILIST
;
A
#
# COMPACT_ATOMS: atom_id res chain seq x y z
N MET A 1 -23.34 -7.45 25.72
CA MET A 1 -24.74 -7.81 26.06
C MET A 1 -25.03 -9.22 25.57
N ILE A 2 -25.34 -10.18 26.44
CA ILE A 2 -25.54 -11.59 26.05
C ILE A 2 -26.91 -11.74 25.36
N GLU A 3 -26.92 -12.24 24.12
CA GLU A 3 -28.15 -12.55 23.38
C GLU A 3 -28.89 -13.73 24.03
N SER A 4 -30.22 -13.62 24.17
CA SER A 4 -31.03 -14.68 24.79
C SER A 4 -31.09 -15.94 23.91
N VAL A 5 -31.18 -17.11 24.54
CA VAL A 5 -31.23 -18.42 23.85
C VAL A 5 -32.38 -18.48 22.84
N ARG A 6 -33.52 -17.87 23.17
CA ARG A 6 -34.69 -17.76 22.30
C ARG A 6 -34.40 -16.96 21.03
N GLN A 7 -33.70 -15.83 21.14
CA GLN A 7 -33.33 -15.01 20.00
C GLN A 7 -32.36 -15.75 19.07
N ARG A 8 -31.34 -16.42 19.62
CA ARG A 8 -30.41 -17.26 18.83
C ARG A 8 -31.12 -18.37 18.05
N GLY A 9 -32.10 -19.03 18.68
CA GLY A 9 -32.90 -20.08 18.04
C GLY A 9 -33.74 -19.56 16.88
N MET A 10 -34.35 -18.38 17.03
CA MET A 10 -35.11 -17.73 15.95
C MET A 10 -34.21 -17.35 14.76
N THR A 11 -33.01 -16.83 15.01
CA THR A 11 -32.05 -16.50 13.95
C THR A 11 -31.59 -17.73 13.18
N ALA A 12 -31.32 -18.83 13.90
CA ALA A 12 -30.94 -20.09 13.28
C ALA A 12 -32.06 -20.65 12.40
N LYS A 13 -33.31 -20.59 12.88
CA LYS A 13 -34.48 -20.99 12.11
C LYS A 13 -34.64 -20.16 10.83
N ALA A 14 -34.59 -18.83 10.94
CA ALA A 14 -34.66 -17.93 9.79
C ALA A 14 -33.50 -18.17 8.80
N GLY A 15 -32.29 -18.44 9.30
CA GLY A 15 -31.15 -18.81 8.46
C GLY A 15 -31.44 -20.08 7.63
N ARG A 16 -31.91 -21.14 8.28
CA ARG A 16 -32.29 -22.40 7.60
C ARG A 16 -33.38 -22.19 6.54
N GLU A 17 -34.42 -21.42 6.86
CA GLU A 17 -35.51 -21.11 5.92
C GLU A 17 -35.02 -20.35 4.68
N LEU A 18 -34.00 -19.50 4.84
CA LEU A 18 -33.39 -18.72 3.76
C LEU A 18 -32.21 -19.45 3.09
N GLY A 19 -31.92 -20.71 3.44
CA GLY A 19 -30.77 -21.46 2.92
C GLY A 19 -29.40 -20.94 3.38
N ILE A 20 -29.37 -20.09 4.42
CA ILE A 20 -28.16 -19.51 5.01
C ILE A 20 -27.70 -20.39 6.17
N ASN A 21 -26.39 -20.63 6.26
CA ASN A 21 -25.83 -21.37 7.39
C ASN A 21 -26.18 -20.68 8.73
N GLU A 22 -26.63 -21.46 9.71
CA GLU A 22 -27.03 -20.96 11.02
C GLU A 22 -25.96 -20.09 11.69
N ARG A 23 -24.68 -20.45 11.54
CA ARG A 23 -23.56 -19.66 12.08
C ARG A 23 -23.44 -18.29 11.41
N PHE A 24 -23.70 -18.19 10.11
CA PHE A 24 -23.68 -16.92 9.39
C PHE A 24 -24.86 -16.05 9.79
N ALA A 25 -26.07 -16.61 9.85
CA ALA A 25 -27.25 -15.87 10.30
C ALA A 25 -27.07 -15.32 11.72
N GLN A 26 -26.56 -16.13 12.65
CA GLN A 26 -26.24 -15.69 14.02
C GLN A 26 -25.09 -14.68 14.09
N ARG A 27 -24.09 -14.80 13.22
CA ARG A 27 -23.00 -13.81 13.14
C ARG A 27 -23.52 -12.47 12.62
N TRP A 28 -24.28 -12.47 11.53
CA TRP A 28 -24.88 -11.29 10.94
C TRP A 28 -25.81 -10.55 11.91
N ARG A 29 -26.61 -11.29 12.68
CA ARG A 29 -27.46 -10.68 13.71
C ARG A 29 -26.65 -9.98 14.80
N ARG A 30 -25.50 -10.54 15.21
CA ARG A 30 -24.62 -9.90 16.20
C ARG A 30 -23.98 -8.64 15.62
N GLU A 31 -23.42 -8.74 14.42
CA GLU A 31 -22.83 -7.60 13.72
C GLU A 31 -23.85 -6.47 13.51
N TYR A 32 -25.09 -6.82 13.14
CA TYR A 32 -26.19 -5.86 13.00
C TYR A 32 -26.57 -5.22 14.34
N LYS A 33 -26.59 -5.99 15.44
CA LYS A 33 -26.91 -5.43 16.76
C LYS A 33 -25.83 -4.45 17.25
N ASP A 34 -24.58 -4.71 16.91
CA ASP A 34 -23.45 -3.89 17.37
C ASP A 34 -23.23 -2.64 16.50
N SER A 35 -23.52 -2.72 15.19
CA SER A 35 -23.27 -1.62 14.24
C SER A 35 -24.53 -0.93 13.71
N GLU A 36 -25.72 -1.52 13.91
CA GLU A 36 -27.00 -1.15 13.27
C GLU A 36 -26.94 -1.09 11.72
N GLU A 37 -25.84 -1.57 11.14
CA GLU A 37 -25.63 -1.63 9.71
C GLU A 37 -25.77 -3.05 9.18
N TYR A 38 -26.19 -3.18 7.93
CA TYR A 38 -26.22 -4.47 7.27
C TYR A 38 -24.80 -5.05 7.16
N PRO A 39 -24.57 -6.31 7.55
CA PRO A 39 -23.26 -6.96 7.50
C PRO A 39 -22.89 -7.32 6.06
N TYR A 40 -22.60 -6.31 5.25
CA TYR A 40 -21.95 -6.47 3.96
C TYR A 40 -20.42 -6.39 4.13
N LYS A 41 -19.69 -7.00 3.20
CA LYS A 41 -18.23 -6.83 3.14
C LYS A 41 -17.90 -5.36 2.82
N LYS A 42 -17.66 -4.55 3.85
CA LYS A 42 -17.11 -3.21 3.72
C LYS A 42 -15.70 -3.33 3.11
N SER A 43 -15.57 -3.12 1.80
CA SER A 43 -14.28 -3.16 1.10
C SER A 43 -13.27 -2.19 1.71
N VAL A 44 -13.74 -1.06 2.23
CA VAL A 44 -12.95 -0.03 2.92
C VAL A 44 -12.29 -0.56 4.20
N LEU A 45 -12.89 -1.54 4.89
CA LEU A 45 -12.32 -2.17 6.09
C LEU A 45 -11.40 -3.35 5.78
N ASN A 46 -11.36 -3.80 4.52
CA ASN A 46 -10.47 -4.86 4.05
C ASN A 46 -9.10 -4.33 3.62
N ASN A 47 -8.77 -3.09 3.98
CA ASN A 47 -7.40 -2.62 3.86
C ASN A 47 -6.54 -3.51 4.76
N GLY A 48 -5.63 -4.27 4.15
CA GLY A 48 -4.66 -5.06 4.90
C GLY A 48 -3.87 -4.18 5.87
N ARG A 49 -3.05 -4.80 6.73
CA ARG A 49 -2.22 -4.08 7.70
C ARG A 49 -1.56 -2.86 7.06
N GLU A 50 -1.82 -1.68 7.63
CA GLU A 50 -1.19 -0.44 7.19
C GLU A 50 0.32 -0.63 7.19
N LYS A 51 0.95 -0.31 6.06
CA LYS A 51 2.41 -0.38 5.96
C LYS A 51 3.00 0.66 6.91
N ALA A 52 4.12 0.32 7.56
CA ALA A 52 4.80 1.16 8.53
C ALA A 52 5.50 2.38 7.87
N SER A 53 4.75 3.24 7.16
CA SER A 53 5.20 4.56 6.75
C SER A 53 4.75 5.56 7.83
N THR A 54 5.68 6.09 8.62
CA THR A 54 5.41 7.21 9.52
C THR A 54 5.21 8.47 8.68
N GLN A 55 4.41 9.43 9.17
CA GLN A 55 4.24 10.75 8.53
C GLN A 55 5.58 11.46 8.27
N GLU A 56 6.59 11.22 9.10
CA GLU A 56 7.95 11.72 8.96
C GLU A 56 8.64 11.22 7.68
N HIS A 57 8.44 9.95 7.31
CA HIS A 57 9.01 9.38 6.08
C HIS A 57 8.40 10.06 4.85
N ASP A 58 7.08 10.26 4.87
CA ASP A 58 6.36 10.92 3.78
C ASP A 58 6.82 12.37 3.59
N GLN A 59 7.00 13.11 4.70
CA GLN A 59 7.53 14.48 4.66
C GLN A 59 8.96 14.54 4.16
N HIS A 60 9.82 13.57 4.55
CA HIS A 60 11.19 13.50 4.09
C HIS A 60 11.23 13.33 2.56
N ILE A 61 10.44 12.40 2.02
CA ILE A 61 10.37 12.15 0.58
C ILE A 61 9.86 13.38 -0.18
N ARG A 62 8.82 14.07 0.33
CA ARG A 62 8.31 15.30 -0.29
C ARG A 62 9.40 16.37 -0.38
N LYS A 63 10.10 16.65 0.73
CA LYS A 63 11.21 17.63 0.75
C LYS A 63 12.34 17.25 -0.22
N LEU A 64 12.61 15.97 -0.37
CA LEU A 64 13.63 15.44 -1.26
C LEU A 64 13.25 15.68 -2.73
N ILE A 65 11.99 15.48 -3.08
CA ILE A 65 11.45 15.68 -4.42
C ILE A 65 11.31 17.17 -4.76
N ASP A 66 10.90 18.00 -3.80
CA ASP A 66 10.85 19.46 -3.97
C ASP A 66 12.24 20.03 -4.31
N LYS A 67 13.31 19.47 -3.71
CA LYS A 67 14.70 19.84 -4.02
C LYS A 67 15.19 19.25 -5.34
N HIS A 68 14.79 18.03 -5.65
CA HIS A 68 15.22 17.28 -6.82
C HIS A 68 14.01 16.65 -7.52
N PRO A 69 13.36 17.37 -8.45
CA PRO A 69 12.15 16.91 -9.14
C PRO A 69 12.37 15.63 -9.97
N GLN A 70 13.62 15.33 -10.31
CA GLN A 70 14.03 14.11 -10.98
C GLN A 70 15.04 13.40 -10.09
N ILE A 71 14.56 12.42 -9.32
CA ILE A 71 15.43 11.65 -8.42
C ILE A 71 15.31 10.16 -8.67
N PHE A 72 16.44 9.46 -8.62
CA PHE A 72 16.45 8.01 -8.75
C PHE A 72 15.86 7.34 -7.51
N THR A 73 15.14 6.23 -7.71
CA THR A 73 14.58 5.42 -6.63
C THR A 73 15.64 4.98 -5.62
N ASP A 74 16.85 4.67 -6.09
CA ASP A 74 17.95 4.20 -5.25
C ASP A 74 18.39 5.30 -4.27
N ASN A 75 18.54 6.54 -4.78
CA ASN A 75 18.87 7.69 -3.95
C ASN A 75 17.79 7.97 -2.88
N VAL A 76 16.52 7.71 -3.19
CA VAL A 76 15.42 7.85 -2.21
C VAL A 76 15.56 6.79 -1.12
N VAL A 77 15.81 5.54 -1.50
CA VAL A 77 16.03 4.45 -0.54
C VAL A 77 17.22 4.76 0.36
N ASP A 78 18.34 5.18 -0.22
CA ASP A 78 19.55 5.55 0.52
C ASP A 78 19.30 6.72 1.47
N SER A 79 18.57 7.74 1.03
CA SER A 79 18.22 8.88 1.90
C SER A 79 17.33 8.46 3.07
N LEU A 80 16.42 7.50 2.87
CA LEU A 80 15.54 7.01 3.92
C LEU A 80 16.29 6.08 4.89
N THR A 81 17.17 5.20 4.40
CA THR A 81 17.95 4.31 5.26
C THR A 81 18.99 5.08 6.08
N MET A 82 19.56 6.16 5.54
CA MET A 82 20.50 7.03 6.28
C MET A 82 19.82 7.85 7.38
N ASN A 83 18.61 8.38 7.13
CA ASN A 83 17.93 9.24 8.09
C ASN A 83 17.09 8.49 9.13
N PHE A 84 16.76 7.21 8.88
CA PHE A 84 15.93 6.40 9.76
C PHE A 84 16.58 5.02 9.99
N GLU A 85 17.24 4.84 11.14
CA GLU A 85 18.10 3.69 11.46
C GLU A 85 17.42 2.31 11.53
N ASN A 86 16.11 2.20 11.27
CA ASN A 86 15.38 0.92 11.33
C ASN A 86 14.50 0.64 10.11
N LEU A 87 14.67 1.40 9.01
CA LEU A 87 13.87 1.21 7.81
C LEU A 87 14.45 0.16 6.86
N SER A 88 13.84 -1.03 6.86
CA SER A 88 14.02 -1.99 5.76
C SER A 88 12.97 -1.74 4.67
N ILE A 89 13.39 -1.08 3.59
CA ILE A 89 12.51 -0.72 2.48
C ILE A 89 12.45 -1.88 1.48
N SER A 90 11.33 -2.61 1.48
CA SER A 90 11.06 -3.59 0.41
C SER A 90 10.55 -2.91 -0.86
N LYS A 91 10.67 -3.59 -2.01
CA LYS A 91 10.09 -3.13 -3.30
C LYS A 91 8.59 -2.80 -3.19
N SER A 92 7.85 -3.55 -2.38
CA SER A 92 6.42 -3.32 -2.15
C SER A 92 6.15 -2.05 -1.34
N HIS A 93 7.07 -1.66 -0.46
CA HIS A 93 6.98 -0.42 0.33
C HIS A 93 7.21 0.79 -0.58
N LEU A 94 8.17 0.72 -1.50
CA LEU A 94 8.35 1.75 -2.52
C LEU A 94 7.11 1.95 -3.39
N ASN A 95 6.45 0.87 -3.83
CA ASN A 95 5.21 1.00 -4.61
C ASN A 95 4.11 1.70 -3.82
N TYR A 96 3.95 1.36 -2.53
CA TYR A 96 2.99 2.06 -1.67
C TYR A 96 3.31 3.55 -1.51
N LEU A 97 4.58 3.91 -1.33
CA LEU A 97 4.99 5.32 -1.25
C LEU A 97 4.70 6.07 -2.56
N LYS A 98 4.86 5.41 -3.72
CA LYS A 98 4.51 6.01 -5.02
C LYS A 98 3.03 6.33 -5.11
N ASP A 99 2.18 5.38 -4.76
CA ASP A 99 0.72 5.55 -4.82
C ASP A 99 0.26 6.63 -3.83
N LYS A 100 0.82 6.63 -2.61
CA LYS A 100 0.47 7.59 -1.56
C LYS A 100 0.96 9.01 -1.86
N LEU A 101 2.10 9.15 -2.54
CA LEU A 101 2.73 10.44 -2.86
C LEU A 101 2.51 10.88 -4.31
N CYS A 102 1.66 10.18 -5.07
CA CYS A 102 1.34 10.47 -6.48
C CYS A 102 2.59 10.61 -7.38
N LEU A 103 3.59 9.75 -7.18
CA LEU A 103 4.86 9.85 -7.91
C LEU A 103 4.84 9.05 -9.20
N ASN A 104 5.34 9.64 -10.29
CA ASN A 104 5.47 8.95 -11.57
C ASN A 104 6.87 8.38 -11.74
N ILE A 105 6.98 7.10 -12.08
CA ILE A 105 8.25 6.49 -12.47
C ILE A 105 8.42 6.52 -13.98
N LYS A 106 9.47 7.18 -14.44
CA LYS A 106 9.93 7.04 -15.83
C LYS A 106 11.21 6.24 -15.88
N LYS A 107 11.27 5.33 -16.86
CA LYS A 107 12.54 4.72 -17.29
C LYS A 107 13.29 5.78 -18.11
N PRO A 108 14.51 6.16 -17.72
CA PRO A 108 15.32 7.05 -18.54
C PRO A 108 15.64 6.36 -19.86
N THR A 109 15.23 6.98 -20.97
CA THR A 109 15.65 6.55 -22.31
C THR A 109 17.02 7.15 -22.59
N PHE A 110 18.08 6.36 -22.40
CA PHE A 110 19.41 6.77 -22.81
C PHE A 110 19.52 6.62 -24.33
N LYS A 111 19.69 7.74 -25.04
CA LYS A 111 20.14 7.70 -26.43
C LYS A 111 21.60 7.25 -26.42
N SER A 112 21.94 6.24 -27.22
CA SER A 112 23.34 5.87 -27.43
C SER A 112 24.10 7.09 -27.95
N ALA A 113 25.14 7.52 -27.24
CA ALA A 113 26.04 8.54 -27.74
C ALA A 113 26.66 8.05 -29.06
N ASP A 114 26.70 8.89 -30.07
CA ASP A 114 27.48 8.63 -31.28
C ASP A 114 28.90 8.24 -30.86
N ARG A 115 29.40 7.14 -31.43
CA ARG A 115 30.61 6.39 -31.01
C ARG A 115 31.94 7.16 -31.10
N SER A 116 31.93 8.49 -31.24
CA SER A 116 33.13 9.30 -31.49
C SER A 116 33.75 9.98 -30.26
N SER A 117 33.18 9.88 -29.05
CA SER A 117 33.87 10.34 -27.83
C SER A 117 34.36 9.16 -26.99
N LEU A 118 35.67 8.91 -27.05
CA LEU A 118 36.43 7.92 -26.28
C LEU A 118 36.43 8.24 -24.77
N LYS A 119 35.29 8.11 -24.10
CA LYS A 119 35.19 7.92 -22.64
C LYS A 119 34.00 7.01 -22.36
N ALA A 120 34.18 5.72 -22.64
CA ALA A 120 33.19 4.69 -22.36
C ALA A 120 33.10 4.47 -20.85
N CYS A 121 32.15 5.14 -20.19
CA CYS A 121 31.66 4.68 -18.90
C CYS A 121 31.03 3.30 -19.13
N LYS A 122 31.72 2.23 -18.69
CA LYS A 122 31.13 0.90 -18.56
C LYS A 122 29.96 1.03 -17.57
N ILE A 123 28.76 0.67 -18.00
CA ILE A 123 27.59 0.63 -17.12
C ILE A 123 27.01 -0.77 -17.24
N ASP A 124 26.94 -1.44 -16.10
CA ASP A 124 26.47 -2.82 -15.94
C ASP A 124 24.99 -2.94 -16.33
N SER A 125 24.69 -3.93 -17.17
CA SER A 125 23.40 -4.18 -17.83
C SER A 125 22.25 -4.58 -16.88
N ASN A 126 22.42 -4.47 -15.56
CA ASN A 126 21.46 -4.94 -14.57
C ASN A 126 20.81 -3.82 -13.74
N ASN A 127 21.19 -2.54 -13.96
CA ASN A 127 20.69 -1.44 -13.13
C ASN A 127 19.73 -0.51 -13.91
N THR A 128 18.47 -0.93 -14.06
CA THR A 128 17.37 -0.07 -14.50
C THR A 128 17.07 0.97 -13.43
N LYS A 129 17.85 2.04 -13.39
CA LYS A 129 17.62 3.21 -12.52
C LYS A 129 16.32 3.90 -12.94
N LEU A 130 15.34 3.94 -12.03
CA LEU A 130 14.02 4.53 -12.26
C LEU A 130 14.01 5.97 -11.72
N ILE A 131 13.56 6.94 -12.51
CA ILE A 131 13.43 8.34 -12.09
C ILE A 131 12.01 8.56 -11.57
N LEU A 132 11.90 9.04 -10.35
CA LEU A 132 10.68 9.59 -9.78
C LEU A 132 10.55 11.05 -10.22
N ILE A 133 9.40 11.38 -10.81
CA ILE A 133 9.03 12.72 -11.26
C ILE A 133 7.78 13.15 -10.49
N SER A 134 7.82 14.32 -9.84
CA SER A 134 6.62 14.97 -9.32
C SER A 134 5.73 15.41 -10.48
N THR A 135 4.42 15.15 -10.37
CA THR A 135 3.44 15.66 -11.33
C THR A 135 3.14 17.12 -11.10
#